data_AF-A0A536QAV4-F1
#
_entry.id   AF-A0A536QAV4-F1
#
_cell.length_a   1.000
_cell.length_b   1.000
_cell.length_c   1.000
_cell.angle_alpha   90.00
_cell.angle_beta   90.00
_cell.angle_gamma   90.00
#
_symmetry.space_group_name_H-M   'P 1'
#
loop_
_entity.id
_entity.type
_entity.pdbx_description
1 polymer ?
#
loop_
_entity_poly.entity_id
_entity_poly.type
_entity_poly.pdbx_seq_one_letter_code
_entity_poly.pdbx_strand_id
1 'polypeptide(L)'
;MPRPISKDLSIPLSRVLSALVPPPSGRASPRTGRPAETLSTRRGPPGLAAGSPSRGGPRQASPARPYASWPVRFGLDFGTSNTSLAVNDGASTRVLPIDPVAGETMPTVLYIRRDGTPLVGRPAIEAYLEDNRTRGPLRREFQMLGIRMASSDPEQPTVEAHIYTDTHAPGRLFQALKTFLGDPLETRTNVFGSAKGLEELIALILAHVRQRAKELTGVAPEEITLGRPVRFIGAQDADERATTRLRAAADLAGFRTVRFVAEPVAAAHAAGTAVGTSLVFDFGGGTLDLCVVRRDERGVAVRATAGGPIGGDRATELLIDEVVAPRLGSRAEWGPKRLRLPRYIVNALRDWHALSSLNEKPLLDALDDLVRAGAPKRELAALRSAIELQLGYEIFQSVDAMKCELSSAASAILSYHHADVDVDARATRGRFERLIAALLQEIDALVAQVLRDAEIAPDDVVEVVYTGGSSAIPAVRALVQRILPGAKVKDAAAFTSVAAGLAMPGVQEATAGRGRES
;
A
#
# COMPACT_ATOMS: atom_id res chain seq x y z
N MET A 1 -39.92 37.61 10.61
CA MET A 1 -39.88 37.24 9.18
C MET A 1 -39.08 38.28 8.43
N PRO A 2 -37.98 37.87 7.77
CA PRO A 2 -37.98 37.70 6.31
C PRO A 2 -37.39 36.35 5.85
N ARG A 3 -37.53 36.09 4.55
CA ARG A 3 -37.60 34.80 3.81
C ARG A 3 -36.29 34.00 3.67
N PRO A 4 -36.39 32.67 3.38
CA PRO A 4 -35.23 31.80 3.17
C PRO A 4 -34.70 31.91 1.74
N ILE A 5 -33.37 31.82 1.58
CA ILE A 5 -32.72 31.52 0.31
C ILE A 5 -32.26 30.07 0.38
N SER A 6 -33.05 29.15 -0.19
CA SER A 6 -32.52 27.87 -0.64
C SER A 6 -31.95 28.05 -2.03
N LYS A 7 -30.80 27.46 -2.31
CA LYS A 7 -30.62 26.65 -3.53
C LYS A 7 -29.44 25.71 -3.36
N ASP A 8 -29.79 24.43 -3.44
CA ASP A 8 -28.96 23.26 -3.66
C ASP A 8 -27.66 23.51 -4.43
N LEU A 9 -26.56 23.07 -3.82
CA LEU A 9 -25.35 22.62 -4.50
C LEU A 9 -25.01 21.21 -3.98
N SER A 10 -26.01 20.32 -4.03
CA SER A 10 -25.79 18.88 -3.93
C SER A 10 -25.35 18.40 -5.31
N ILE A 11 -24.04 18.25 -5.52
CA ILE A 11 -23.53 17.49 -6.66
C ILE A 11 -23.76 16.02 -6.33
N PRO A 12 -24.61 15.28 -7.07
CA PRO A 12 -24.82 13.86 -6.79
C PRO A 12 -23.52 13.08 -7.04
N LEU A 13 -23.16 12.17 -6.12
CA LEU A 13 -21.96 11.32 -6.20
C LEU A 13 -21.81 10.60 -7.55
N SER A 14 -22.92 10.35 -8.26
CA SER A 14 -22.93 9.76 -9.61
C SER A 14 -22.18 10.59 -10.66
N ARG A 15 -22.01 11.91 -10.48
CA ARG A 15 -21.22 12.77 -11.37
C ARG A 15 -19.71 12.74 -11.09
N VAL A 16 -19.30 12.47 -9.85
CA VAL A 16 -17.88 12.31 -9.50
C VAL A 16 -17.35 10.97 -10.03
N LEU A 17 -18.18 9.92 -10.00
CA LEU A 17 -17.85 8.60 -10.53
C LEU A 17 -17.72 8.57 -12.06
N SER A 18 -18.34 9.51 -12.80
CA SER A 18 -18.20 9.59 -14.26
C SER A 18 -16.87 10.17 -14.75
N ALA A 19 -16.07 10.80 -13.88
CA ALA A 19 -14.78 11.39 -14.24
C ALA A 19 -13.63 10.36 -14.39
N LEU A 20 -13.88 9.08 -14.06
CA LEU A 20 -12.90 7.99 -14.15
C LEU A 20 -12.88 7.28 -15.52
N VAL A 21 -13.57 7.81 -16.55
CA VAL A 21 -13.63 7.21 -17.89
C VAL A 21 -13.14 8.21 -18.94
N PRO A 22 -12.02 7.96 -19.64
CA PRO A 22 -11.63 8.80 -20.77
C PRO A 22 -12.59 8.61 -21.95
N PRO A 23 -12.87 9.65 -22.77
CA PRO A 23 -13.78 9.55 -23.89
C PRO A 23 -13.21 8.64 -25.00
N PRO A 24 -14.05 7.89 -25.73
CA PRO A 24 -13.60 7.03 -26.81
C PRO A 24 -13.08 7.86 -28.00
N SER A 25 -11.88 7.54 -28.47
CA SER A 25 -11.29 8.11 -29.68
C SER A 25 -12.13 7.76 -30.91
N GLY A 26 -12.81 8.78 -31.46
CA GLY A 26 -13.58 8.68 -32.69
C GLY A 26 -12.68 8.45 -33.91
N ARG A 27 -13.04 7.44 -34.71
CA ARG A 27 -12.47 7.12 -36.02
C ARG A 27 -12.71 8.26 -37.01
N ALA A 28 -11.66 8.69 -37.69
CA ALA A 28 -11.76 9.40 -38.97
C ALA A 28 -11.20 8.52 -40.11
N SER A 29 -11.92 8.48 -41.22
CA SER A 29 -11.62 7.76 -42.47
C SER A 29 -11.96 8.69 -43.65
N PRO A 30 -11.59 8.40 -44.91
CA PRO A 30 -10.39 8.94 -45.56
C PRO A 30 -10.67 9.62 -46.92
N ARG A 31 -9.56 9.94 -47.66
CA ARG A 31 -9.41 10.37 -49.08
C ARG A 31 -9.22 11.89 -49.24
N THR A 32 -8.39 12.45 -50.13
CA THR A 32 -7.82 12.06 -51.45
C THR A 32 -6.53 12.86 -51.72
N GLY A 33 -5.62 12.35 -52.58
CA GLY A 33 -4.78 13.22 -53.45
C GLY A 33 -3.27 12.94 -53.46
N ARG A 34 -2.81 12.15 -54.45
CA ARG A 34 -1.43 12.11 -55.00
C ARG A 34 -1.26 13.22 -56.08
N PRO A 35 -0.11 13.42 -56.78
CA PRO A 35 1.23 12.76 -56.73
C PRO A 35 2.39 13.81 -56.66
N ALA A 36 3.69 13.48 -56.61
CA ALA A 36 4.53 13.10 -57.76
C ALA A 36 6.04 12.97 -57.41
N GLU A 37 6.71 12.06 -58.15
CA GLU A 37 8.12 12.06 -58.64
C GLU A 37 9.29 12.03 -57.62
N THR A 38 10.44 11.34 -57.80
CA THR A 38 11.05 10.55 -58.90
C THR A 38 12.33 9.83 -58.41
N LEU A 39 12.69 8.70 -59.08
CA LEU A 39 14.05 8.22 -59.49
C LEU A 39 15.09 7.86 -58.38
N SER A 40 15.99 6.87 -58.45
CA SER A 40 16.47 5.97 -59.52
C SER A 40 17.46 4.90 -58.95
N THR A 41 17.26 3.66 -59.38
CA THR A 41 18.18 2.57 -59.82
C THR A 41 19.62 2.34 -59.28
N ARG A 42 19.94 1.05 -58.99
CA ARG A 42 20.93 0.14 -59.68
C ARG A 42 21.35 -1.04 -58.75
N ARG A 43 20.96 -2.29 -59.03
CA ARG A 43 21.68 -3.43 -59.69
C ARG A 43 22.97 -3.95 -59.00
N GLY A 44 22.94 -5.22 -58.55
CA GLY A 44 24.08 -6.08 -58.13
C GLY A 44 24.94 -6.58 -59.32
N PRO A 45 25.85 -7.60 -59.22
CA PRO A 45 25.61 -8.97 -58.68
C PRO A 45 26.87 -9.63 -57.99
N PRO A 46 27.17 -10.96 -58.04
CA PRO A 46 26.66 -12.05 -57.18
C PRO A 46 27.76 -12.97 -56.54
N GLY A 47 27.37 -13.93 -55.68
CA GLY A 47 28.20 -15.10 -55.35
C GLY A 47 27.75 -15.98 -54.16
N LEU A 48 27.05 -17.10 -54.47
CA LEU A 48 27.18 -18.49 -53.97
C LEU A 48 27.53 -18.74 -52.47
N ALA A 49 26.99 -19.71 -51.72
CA ALA A 49 25.95 -20.72 -51.83
C ALA A 49 25.81 -21.43 -50.45
N ALA A 50 24.73 -22.19 -50.28
CA ALA A 50 24.55 -23.35 -49.38
C ALA A 50 24.05 -23.16 -47.93
N GLY A 51 22.92 -23.85 -47.63
CA GLY A 51 22.64 -24.44 -46.31
C GLY A 51 21.30 -24.10 -45.66
N SER A 52 20.21 -24.80 -46.03
CA SER A 52 18.93 -24.82 -45.29
C SER A 52 19.07 -25.57 -43.95
N PRO A 53 18.25 -25.27 -42.92
CA PRO A 53 17.03 -26.08 -42.76
C PRO A 53 15.75 -25.35 -42.28
N SER A 54 14.63 -25.86 -42.80
CA SER A 54 13.25 -25.90 -42.28
C SER A 54 12.69 -24.71 -41.47
N ARG A 55 11.92 -23.86 -42.15
CA ARG A 55 10.90 -22.99 -41.54
C ARG A 55 9.67 -23.83 -41.13
N GLY A 56 9.52 -24.12 -39.84
CA GLY A 56 8.21 -24.38 -39.25
C GLY A 56 7.46 -23.06 -39.14
N GLY A 57 6.36 -22.91 -39.89
CA GLY A 57 5.55 -21.69 -39.89
C GLY A 57 4.94 -21.39 -38.52
N PRO A 58 4.59 -20.12 -38.23
CA PRO A 58 3.94 -19.74 -36.98
C PRO A 58 2.62 -20.48 -36.85
N ARG A 59 2.43 -21.19 -35.73
CA ARG A 59 1.16 -21.79 -35.34
C ARG A 59 0.07 -20.72 -35.38
N GLN A 60 -0.87 -20.87 -36.29
CA GLN A 60 -2.10 -20.09 -36.31
C GLN A 60 -2.80 -20.24 -34.96
N ALA A 61 -3.06 -19.11 -34.29
CA ALA A 61 -3.93 -19.07 -33.13
C ALA A 61 -5.30 -19.63 -33.52
N SER A 62 -5.72 -20.70 -32.84
CA SER A 62 -7.08 -21.22 -33.00
C SER A 62 -8.11 -20.15 -32.61
N PRO A 63 -9.26 -20.06 -33.32
CA PRO A 63 -10.27 -19.07 -33.01
C PRO A 63 -10.82 -19.30 -31.59
N ALA A 64 -10.96 -18.21 -30.84
CA ALA A 64 -11.54 -18.18 -29.51
C ALA A 64 -12.88 -18.91 -29.50
N ARG A 65 -12.99 -19.95 -28.67
CA ARG A 65 -14.28 -20.58 -28.38
C ARG A 65 -15.17 -19.54 -27.67
N PRO A 66 -16.47 -19.48 -27.97
CA PRO A 66 -17.38 -18.57 -27.29
C PRO A 66 -17.44 -18.92 -25.79
N TYR A 67 -17.10 -17.94 -24.96
CA TYR A 67 -17.21 -17.98 -23.50
C TYR A 67 -18.68 -18.13 -23.11
N ALA A 68 -19.11 -19.35 -22.80
CA ALA A 68 -20.40 -19.60 -22.17
C ALA A 68 -20.25 -20.67 -21.09
N SER A 69 -20.43 -20.26 -19.83
CA SER A 69 -21.14 -20.96 -18.73
C SER A 69 -20.48 -20.94 -17.34
N TRP A 70 -19.32 -20.31 -17.14
CA TRP A 70 -18.81 -20.07 -15.78
C TRP A 70 -18.91 -18.58 -15.44
N PRO A 71 -19.58 -18.21 -14.32
CA PRO A 71 -19.61 -16.82 -13.88
C PRO A 71 -18.19 -16.39 -13.51
N VAL A 72 -17.72 -15.32 -14.16
CA VAL A 72 -16.42 -14.71 -13.86
C VAL A 72 -16.45 -14.21 -12.41
N ARG A 73 -15.54 -14.71 -11.57
CA ARG A 73 -15.46 -14.33 -10.15
C ARG A 73 -14.33 -13.36 -9.94
N PHE A 74 -14.57 -12.36 -9.12
CA PHE A 74 -13.55 -11.40 -8.70
C PHE A 74 -13.31 -11.50 -7.20
N GLY A 75 -12.03 -11.43 -6.81
CA GLY A 75 -11.58 -11.44 -5.44
C GLY A 75 -10.71 -10.21 -5.19
N LEU A 76 -11.08 -9.39 -4.21
CA LEU A 76 -10.36 -8.16 -3.88
C LEU A 76 -9.85 -8.24 -2.44
N ASP A 77 -8.53 -8.18 -2.32
CA ASP A 77 -7.87 -7.90 -1.06
C ASP A 77 -7.70 -6.38 -0.93
N PHE A 78 -8.49 -5.76 -0.07
CA PHE A 78 -8.40 -4.34 0.26
C PHE A 78 -7.58 -4.18 1.53
N GLY A 79 -6.26 -4.15 1.41
CA GLY A 79 -5.33 -4.04 2.54
C GLY A 79 -5.07 -2.59 2.97
N THR A 80 -4.48 -2.42 4.16
CA THR A 80 -4.15 -1.11 4.74
C THR A 80 -3.12 -0.35 3.89
N SER A 81 -2.11 -1.06 3.38
CA SER A 81 -1.03 -0.48 2.58
C SER A 81 -1.14 -0.78 1.09
N ASN A 82 -1.62 -1.97 0.73
CA ASN A 82 -1.75 -2.42 -0.67
C ASN A 82 -3.11 -3.06 -0.91
N THR A 83 -3.57 -2.96 -2.15
CA THR A 83 -4.79 -3.54 -2.66
C THR A 83 -4.46 -4.40 -3.88
N SER A 84 -5.04 -5.60 -3.96
CA SER A 84 -4.81 -6.56 -5.04
C SER A 84 -6.14 -7.13 -5.52
N LEU A 85 -6.32 -7.27 -6.83
CA LEU A 85 -7.53 -7.81 -7.45
C LEU A 85 -7.19 -9.05 -8.26
N ALA A 86 -7.93 -10.14 -8.09
CA ALA A 86 -7.84 -11.32 -8.94
C ALA A 86 -9.16 -11.62 -9.64
N VAL A 87 -9.05 -12.34 -10.76
CA VAL A 87 -10.16 -12.84 -11.54
C VAL A 87 -10.03 -14.35 -11.73
N ASN A 88 -11.14 -15.06 -11.63
CA ASN A 88 -11.28 -16.44 -12.06
C ASN A 88 -12.28 -16.52 -13.21
N ASP A 89 -11.83 -17.03 -14.35
CA ASP A 89 -12.62 -17.14 -15.58
C ASP A 89 -13.27 -18.53 -15.78
N GLY A 90 -13.29 -19.35 -14.73
CA GLY A 90 -13.75 -20.74 -14.75
C GLY A 90 -12.66 -21.75 -15.10
N ALA A 91 -11.56 -21.33 -15.74
CA ALA A 91 -10.43 -22.21 -16.07
C ALA A 91 -9.21 -21.95 -15.17
N SER A 92 -8.94 -20.67 -14.87
CA SER A 92 -7.77 -20.28 -14.09
C SER A 92 -8.07 -19.06 -13.22
N THR A 93 -7.33 -18.94 -12.12
CA THR A 93 -7.28 -17.71 -11.33
C THR A 93 -6.01 -16.95 -11.68
N ARG A 94 -6.15 -15.66 -11.98
CA ARG A 94 -5.01 -14.76 -12.20
C ARG A 94 -5.22 -13.43 -11.49
N VAL A 95 -4.12 -12.87 -11.00
CA VAL A 95 -4.10 -11.53 -10.41
C VAL A 95 -4.06 -10.51 -11.54
N LEU A 96 -4.71 -9.38 -11.35
CA LEU A 96 -4.82 -8.32 -12.35
C LEU A 96 -3.82 -7.20 -12.04
N PRO A 97 -3.10 -6.67 -13.06
CA PRO A 97 -2.22 -5.51 -12.90
C PRO A 97 -3.05 -4.22 -12.81
N ILE A 98 -3.72 -4.03 -11.67
CA ILE A 98 -4.65 -2.93 -11.45
C ILE A 98 -3.96 -1.58 -11.32
N ASP A 99 -2.71 -1.54 -10.87
CA ASP A 99 -1.90 -0.33 -10.86
C ASP A 99 -1.08 -0.21 -12.16
N PRO A 100 -1.15 0.91 -12.89
CA PRO A 100 -0.43 1.07 -14.15
C PRO A 100 1.09 1.10 -14.00
N VAL A 101 1.62 1.39 -12.80
CA VAL A 101 3.05 1.51 -12.52
C VAL A 101 3.52 0.36 -11.62
N ALA A 102 2.81 0.07 -10.53
CA ALA A 102 3.15 -0.97 -9.57
C ALA A 102 2.69 -2.39 -10.00
N GLY A 103 1.87 -2.50 -11.04
CA GLY A 103 1.42 -3.79 -11.57
C GLY A 103 0.32 -4.42 -10.73
N GLU A 104 0.58 -5.64 -10.23
CA GLU A 104 -0.42 -6.50 -9.56
C GLU A 104 -0.83 -6.04 -8.16
N THR A 105 0.00 -5.21 -7.52
CA THR A 105 -0.22 -4.69 -6.17
C THR A 105 -0.30 -3.17 -6.20
N MET A 106 -1.48 -2.61 -5.96
CA MET A 106 -1.73 -1.18 -5.98
C MET A 106 -1.59 -0.60 -4.57
N PRO A 107 -0.80 0.45 -4.31
CA PRO A 107 -0.81 1.13 -3.02
C PRO A 107 -2.23 1.60 -2.65
N THR A 108 -2.68 1.35 -1.41
CA THR A 108 -3.99 1.80 -0.91
C THR A 108 -3.92 3.27 -0.52
N VAL A 109 -3.75 4.12 -1.54
CA VAL A 109 -3.56 5.56 -1.42
C VAL A 109 -4.60 6.27 -2.27
N LEU A 110 -5.22 7.31 -1.72
CA LEU A 110 -6.12 8.21 -2.44
C LEU A 110 -5.59 9.64 -2.30
N TYR A 111 -5.39 10.32 -3.41
CA TYR A 111 -5.06 11.74 -3.45
C TYR A 111 -6.18 12.49 -4.14
N ILE A 112 -6.83 13.40 -3.42
CA ILE A 112 -7.88 14.25 -4.00
C ILE A 112 -7.28 15.64 -4.17
N ARG A 113 -7.09 16.06 -5.42
CA ARG A 113 -6.65 17.43 -5.74
C ARG A 113 -7.71 18.47 -5.38
N ARG A 114 -7.30 19.73 -5.28
CA ARG A 114 -8.17 20.85 -4.89
C ARG A 114 -9.35 21.09 -5.87
N ASP A 115 -9.18 20.68 -7.12
CA ASP A 115 -10.23 20.67 -8.14
C ASP A 115 -11.27 19.52 -7.97
N GLY A 116 -11.05 18.64 -6.98
CA GLY A 116 -11.88 17.47 -6.69
C GLY A 116 -11.48 16.20 -7.43
N THR A 117 -10.44 16.23 -8.27
CA THR A 117 -9.98 15.06 -9.04
C THR A 117 -9.38 14.00 -8.11
N PRO A 118 -9.94 12.77 -8.06
CA PRO A 118 -9.39 11.68 -7.28
C PRO A 118 -8.34 10.90 -8.10
N LEU A 119 -7.19 10.66 -7.49
CA LEU A 119 -6.15 9.77 -7.99
C LEU A 119 -5.94 8.65 -6.98
N VAL A 120 -5.69 7.44 -7.47
CA VAL A 120 -5.57 6.23 -6.64
C VAL A 120 -4.27 5.49 -7.00
N GLY A 121 -3.67 4.81 -6.03
CA GLY A 121 -2.49 3.97 -6.26
C GLY A 121 -1.20 4.76 -6.41
N ARG A 122 -0.26 4.22 -7.19
CA ARG A 122 1.01 4.87 -7.48
C ARG A 122 0.87 6.24 -8.15
N PRO A 123 -0.05 6.45 -9.12
CA PRO A 123 -0.32 7.77 -9.67
C PRO A 123 -0.73 8.82 -8.62
N ALA A 124 -1.40 8.41 -7.54
CA ALA A 124 -1.78 9.31 -6.45
C ALA A 124 -0.55 9.83 -5.68
N ILE A 125 0.40 8.94 -5.39
CA ILE A 125 1.65 9.28 -4.71
C ILE A 125 2.49 10.22 -5.59
N GLU A 126 2.65 9.88 -6.88
CA GLU A 126 3.44 10.68 -7.81
C GLU A 126 2.87 12.08 -7.99
N ALA A 127 1.55 12.19 -8.18
CA ALA A 127 0.86 13.47 -8.25
C ALA A 127 0.98 14.27 -6.94
N TYR A 128 0.84 13.62 -5.77
CA TYR A 128 1.03 14.29 -4.49
C TYR A 128 2.44 14.87 -4.37
N LEU A 129 3.46 14.09 -4.70
CA LEU A 129 4.86 14.55 -4.62
C LEU A 129 5.14 15.67 -5.62
N GLU A 130 4.67 15.56 -6.86
CA GLU A 130 4.82 16.59 -7.89
C GLU A 130 4.14 17.91 -7.47
N ASP A 131 2.88 17.83 -7.03
CA ASP A 131 2.11 18.99 -6.59
C ASP A 131 2.73 19.65 -5.34
N ASN A 132 3.44 18.89 -4.49
CA ASN A 132 4.10 19.41 -3.28
C ASN A 132 5.55 19.87 -3.50
N ARG A 133 6.26 19.38 -4.52
CA ARG A 133 7.65 19.77 -4.82
C ARG A 133 7.78 21.23 -5.22
N THR A 134 6.75 21.79 -5.85
CA THR A 134 6.82 23.13 -6.48
C THR A 134 6.15 24.24 -5.65
N ARG A 135 5.45 23.90 -4.56
CA ARG A 135 4.55 24.85 -3.86
C ARG A 135 5.20 25.70 -2.75
N GLY A 136 6.51 25.57 -2.54
CA GLY A 136 7.23 26.24 -1.45
C GLY A 136 6.83 25.74 -0.05
N PRO A 137 7.22 26.46 1.02
CA PRO A 137 6.96 26.03 2.40
C PRO A 137 5.46 26.00 2.75
N LEU A 138 5.10 25.07 3.63
CA LEU A 138 3.78 24.91 4.25
C LEU A 138 3.33 26.23 4.89
N ARG A 139 2.06 26.59 4.66
CA ARG A 139 1.39 27.73 5.31
C ARG A 139 0.24 27.22 6.15
N ARG A 140 0.48 27.07 7.44
CA ARG A 140 -0.53 26.66 8.40
C ARG A 140 -1.28 27.87 8.92
N GLU A 141 -2.60 27.85 8.77
CA GLU A 141 -3.47 28.80 9.44
C GLU A 141 -4.07 28.15 10.68
N PHE A 142 -4.10 28.95 11.74
CA PHE A 142 -4.72 28.60 13.00
C PHE A 142 -6.23 28.73 12.88
N GLN A 143 -6.95 27.63 13.10
CA GLN A 143 -8.40 27.61 13.08
C GLN A 143 -8.93 27.16 14.44
N MET A 144 -9.69 28.04 15.09
CA MET A 144 -10.45 27.70 16.30
C MET A 144 -11.63 26.81 15.94
N LEU A 145 -11.81 25.75 16.72
CA LEU A 145 -12.88 24.77 16.52
C LEU A 145 -14.15 25.13 17.30
N GLY A 146 -14.15 26.15 18.16
CA GLY A 146 -15.31 26.47 19.00
C GLY A 146 -15.54 25.50 20.15
N ILE A 147 -14.66 24.51 20.33
CA ILE A 147 -14.79 23.46 21.35
C ILE A 147 -13.91 23.85 22.54
N ARG A 148 -14.51 24.09 23.71
CA ARG A 148 -13.75 24.33 24.95
C ARG A 148 -13.41 23.02 25.63
N MET A 149 -12.14 22.82 25.93
CA MET A 149 -11.58 21.66 26.61
C MET A 149 -11.08 22.07 27.98
N ALA A 150 -11.20 21.18 28.97
CA ALA A 150 -10.56 21.38 30.26
C ALA A 150 -9.03 21.36 30.09
N SER A 151 -8.35 22.32 30.71
CA SER A 151 -6.89 22.42 30.69
C SER A 151 -6.35 22.13 32.09
N SER A 152 -5.16 21.52 32.12
CA SER A 152 -4.43 21.23 33.35
C SER A 152 -3.74 22.46 33.95
N ASP A 153 -3.77 23.60 33.25
CA ASP A 153 -3.25 24.87 33.73
C ASP A 153 -4.25 25.51 34.72
N PRO A 154 -3.87 25.74 35.99
CA PRO A 154 -4.73 26.38 36.99
C PRO A 154 -5.13 27.82 36.63
N GLU A 155 -4.32 28.53 35.84
CA GLU A 155 -4.60 29.90 35.41
C GLU A 155 -5.45 29.95 34.12
N GLN A 156 -5.47 28.85 33.36
CA GLN A 156 -6.32 28.67 32.17
C GLN A 156 -7.10 27.36 32.27
N PRO A 157 -8.21 27.33 33.04
CA PRO A 157 -8.96 26.09 33.30
C PRO A 157 -9.67 25.56 32.05
N THR A 158 -9.84 26.40 31.02
CA THR A 158 -10.40 26.00 29.73
C THR A 158 -9.55 26.54 28.58
N VAL A 159 -9.18 25.67 27.67
CA VAL A 159 -8.54 26.02 26.39
C VAL A 159 -9.49 25.68 25.25
N GLU A 160 -9.55 26.53 24.24
CA GLU A 160 -10.38 26.26 23.08
C GLU A 160 -9.56 25.48 22.04
N ALA A 161 -10.13 24.36 21.60
CA ALA A 161 -9.51 23.44 20.67
C ALA A 161 -9.28 24.16 19.34
N HIS A 162 -8.11 23.93 18.77
CA HIS A 162 -7.70 24.52 17.51
C HIS A 162 -7.03 23.46 16.65
N ILE A 163 -7.05 23.69 15.34
CA ILE A 163 -6.29 22.90 14.37
C ILE A 163 -5.47 23.83 13.51
N TYR A 164 -4.31 23.34 13.11
CA TYR A 164 -3.51 23.98 12.08
C TYR A 164 -3.82 23.31 10.75
N THR A 165 -4.34 24.08 9.80
CA THR A 165 -4.65 23.57 8.46
C THR A 165 -3.73 24.23 7.44
N ASP A 166 -3.15 23.42 6.56
CA ASP A 166 -2.42 23.92 5.39
C ASP A 166 -3.42 24.45 4.35
N THR A 167 -3.62 25.77 4.32
CA THR A 167 -4.63 26.40 3.45
C THR A 167 -4.25 26.38 1.97
N HIS A 168 -2.97 26.16 1.69
CA HIS A 168 -2.40 26.09 0.35
C HIS A 168 -2.09 24.66 -0.09
N ALA A 169 -2.63 23.65 0.60
CA ALA A 169 -2.53 22.27 0.18
C ALA A 169 -3.12 22.10 -1.24
N PRO A 170 -2.34 21.58 -2.22
CA PRO A 170 -2.80 21.39 -3.59
C PRO A 170 -3.81 20.24 -3.71
N GLY A 171 -3.84 19.38 -2.69
CA GLY A 171 -4.75 18.27 -2.55
C GLY A 171 -4.67 17.66 -1.15
N ARG A 172 -5.51 16.67 -0.87
CA ARG A 172 -5.48 15.88 0.36
C ARG A 172 -5.11 14.44 0.04
N LEU A 173 -4.04 13.96 0.68
CA LEU A 173 -3.61 12.57 0.63
C LEU A 173 -4.30 11.80 1.76
N PHE A 174 -4.80 10.61 1.43
CA PHE A 174 -5.44 9.68 2.34
C PHE A 174 -4.75 8.32 2.23
N GLN A 175 -4.44 7.75 3.39
CA GLN A 175 -3.72 6.49 3.55
C GLN A 175 -4.30 5.73 4.74
N ALA A 176 -4.02 4.42 4.79
CA ALA A 176 -4.43 3.55 5.90
C ALA A 176 -5.93 3.65 6.23
N LEU A 177 -6.78 3.95 5.25
CA LEU A 177 -8.22 4.13 5.44
C LEU A 177 -8.87 2.87 6.04
N LYS A 178 -8.36 1.67 5.71
CA LYS A 178 -8.83 0.40 6.27
C LYS A 178 -8.76 0.36 7.81
N THR A 179 -7.77 1.01 8.42
CA THR A 179 -7.58 1.02 9.89
C THR A 179 -8.75 1.66 10.63
N PHE A 180 -9.43 2.62 9.99
CA PHE A 180 -10.56 3.35 10.59
C PHE A 180 -11.91 2.65 10.42
N LEU A 181 -11.96 1.53 9.70
CA LEU A 181 -13.23 0.82 9.45
C LEU A 181 -13.91 0.36 10.75
N GLY A 182 -13.12 -0.07 11.74
CA GLY A 182 -13.62 -0.53 13.05
C GLY A 182 -13.92 0.57 14.07
N ASP A 183 -13.52 1.82 13.78
CA ASP A 183 -13.60 2.95 14.71
C ASP A 183 -15.08 3.31 15.02
N PRO A 184 -15.51 3.40 16.29
CA PRO A 184 -16.86 3.81 16.63
C PRO A 184 -17.19 5.25 16.21
N LEU A 185 -16.19 6.12 16.01
CA LEU A 185 -16.42 7.50 15.62
C LEU A 185 -16.81 7.60 14.14
N GLU A 186 -17.94 8.25 13.86
CA GLU A 186 -18.32 8.68 12.51
C GLU A 186 -17.52 9.92 12.10
N THR A 187 -16.22 9.72 11.87
CA THR A 187 -15.32 10.82 11.51
C THR A 187 -15.57 11.22 10.06
N ARG A 188 -16.13 12.42 9.87
CA ARG A 188 -16.14 13.10 8.57
C ARG A 188 -14.94 14.04 8.48
N THR A 189 -14.37 14.14 7.30
CA THR A 189 -13.21 14.99 7.06
C THR A 189 -13.49 16.00 5.95
N ASN A 190 -13.05 17.25 6.14
CA ASN A 190 -13.30 18.31 5.17
C ASN A 190 -12.32 18.21 3.99
N VAL A 191 -12.82 17.88 2.81
CA VAL A 191 -12.06 17.89 1.55
C VAL A 191 -12.47 19.13 0.76
N PHE A 192 -11.74 20.22 0.98
CA PHE A 192 -11.93 21.51 0.28
C PHE A 192 -13.37 22.03 0.27
N GLY A 193 -14.04 21.99 1.44
CA GLY A 193 -15.42 22.46 1.61
C GLY A 193 -16.47 21.36 1.49
N SER A 194 -16.07 20.14 1.12
CA SER A 194 -16.94 18.96 1.11
C SER A 194 -16.59 18.05 2.28
N ALA A 195 -17.48 17.92 3.27
CA ALA A 195 -17.33 16.91 4.30
C ALA A 195 -17.52 15.52 3.67
N LYS A 196 -16.50 14.66 3.75
CA LYS A 196 -16.54 13.27 3.26
C LYS A 196 -16.43 12.28 4.41
N GLY A 197 -17.26 11.25 4.40
CA GLY A 197 -17.15 10.10 5.29
C GLY A 197 -16.11 9.09 4.82
N LEU A 198 -15.78 8.13 5.69
CA LEU A 198 -14.82 7.08 5.39
C LEU A 198 -15.28 6.20 4.21
N GLU A 199 -16.55 5.83 4.17
CA GLU A 199 -17.16 5.00 3.14
C GLU A 199 -17.09 5.66 1.77
N GLU A 200 -17.30 6.98 1.70
CA GLU A 200 -17.18 7.76 0.47
C GLU A 200 -15.74 7.78 -0.05
N LEU A 201 -14.75 7.90 0.84
CA LEU A 201 -13.34 7.88 0.46
C LEU A 201 -12.91 6.49 -0.04
N ILE A 202 -13.32 5.43 0.67
CA ILE A 202 -13.05 4.05 0.25
C ILE A 202 -13.76 3.74 -1.07
N ALA A 203 -15.00 4.22 -1.27
CA ALA A 203 -15.74 4.03 -2.50
C ALA A 203 -15.01 4.58 -3.74
N LEU A 204 -14.27 5.69 -3.62
CA LEU A 204 -13.46 6.23 -4.71
C LEU A 204 -12.35 5.24 -5.13
N ILE A 205 -11.69 4.59 -4.15
CA ILE A 205 -10.68 3.57 -4.41
C ILE A 205 -11.31 2.33 -5.05
N LEU A 206 -12.42 1.85 -4.49
CA LEU A 206 -13.12 0.67 -5.01
C LEU A 206 -13.69 0.88 -6.42
N ALA A 207 -14.19 2.09 -6.71
CA ALA A 207 -14.66 2.46 -8.04
C ALA A 207 -13.52 2.47 -9.06
N HIS A 208 -12.33 2.97 -8.67
CA HIS A 208 -11.12 2.87 -9.50
C HIS A 208 -10.77 1.41 -9.79
N VAL A 209 -10.72 0.54 -8.76
CA VAL A 209 -10.46 -0.89 -8.93
C VAL A 209 -11.47 -1.55 -9.88
N ARG A 210 -12.76 -1.24 -9.73
CA ARG A 210 -13.83 -1.76 -10.59
C ARG A 210 -13.64 -1.33 -12.06
N GLN A 211 -13.24 -0.09 -12.29
CA GLN A 211 -12.97 0.44 -13.61
C GLN A 211 -11.73 -0.23 -14.23
N ARG A 212 -10.65 -0.41 -13.45
CA ARG A 212 -9.46 -1.16 -13.88
C ARG A 212 -9.79 -2.61 -14.22
N ALA A 213 -10.66 -3.26 -13.46
CA ALA A 213 -11.15 -4.61 -13.78
C ALA A 213 -11.84 -4.65 -15.15
N LYS A 214 -12.70 -3.66 -15.44
CA LYS A 214 -13.38 -3.52 -16.74
C LYS A 214 -12.38 -3.34 -17.88
N GLU A 215 -11.37 -2.49 -17.69
CA GLU A 215 -10.35 -2.23 -18.71
C GLU A 215 -9.50 -3.48 -19.02
N LEU A 216 -9.17 -4.26 -17.99
CA LEU A 216 -8.29 -5.43 -18.10
C LEU A 216 -9.01 -6.72 -18.51
N THR A 217 -10.32 -6.80 -18.31
CA THR A 217 -11.10 -8.03 -18.54
C THR A 217 -12.28 -7.84 -19.51
N GLY A 218 -12.63 -6.60 -19.86
CA GLY A 218 -13.84 -6.26 -20.60
C GLY A 218 -15.13 -6.26 -19.75
N VAL A 219 -15.07 -6.73 -18.51
CA VAL A 219 -16.23 -6.88 -17.62
C VAL A 219 -16.06 -6.00 -16.39
N ALA A 220 -17.03 -5.12 -16.13
CA ALA A 220 -17.09 -4.39 -14.87
C ALA A 220 -17.77 -5.30 -13.83
N PRO A 221 -17.09 -5.70 -12.74
CA PRO A 221 -17.68 -6.61 -11.78
C PRO A 221 -18.95 -6.02 -11.16
N GLU A 222 -20.03 -6.80 -11.17
CA GLU A 222 -21.23 -6.54 -10.35
C GLU A 222 -21.18 -7.29 -9.02
N GLU A 223 -20.49 -8.44 -9.00
CA GLU A 223 -20.26 -9.23 -7.80
C GLU A 223 -18.76 -9.21 -7.43
N ILE A 224 -18.46 -9.13 -6.13
CA ILE A 224 -17.09 -9.16 -5.61
C ILE A 224 -17.01 -9.93 -4.29
N THR A 225 -15.95 -10.72 -4.13
CA THR A 225 -15.57 -11.30 -2.83
C THR A 225 -14.46 -10.45 -2.21
N LEU A 226 -14.74 -9.84 -1.07
CA LEU A 226 -13.81 -9.01 -0.31
C LEU A 226 -13.14 -9.80 0.81
N GLY A 227 -11.84 -9.60 0.96
CA GLY A 227 -11.10 -10.00 2.15
C GLY A 227 -11.53 -9.18 3.36
N ARG A 228 -11.67 -9.84 4.51
CA ARG A 228 -11.73 -9.17 5.81
C ARG A 228 -10.72 -9.79 6.78
N PRO A 229 -10.16 -9.01 7.73
CA PRO A 229 -9.42 -9.59 8.83
C PRO A 229 -10.36 -10.44 9.71
N VAL A 230 -9.77 -11.38 10.46
CA VAL A 230 -10.52 -12.25 11.38
C VAL A 230 -11.02 -11.48 12.60
N ARG A 231 -10.22 -10.51 13.06
CA ARG A 231 -10.56 -9.52 14.08
C ARG A 231 -10.04 -8.15 13.63
N PHE A 232 -10.88 -7.14 13.67
CA PHE A 232 -10.49 -5.73 13.62
C PHE A 232 -10.05 -5.30 15.03
N ILE A 233 -9.01 -4.48 15.08
CA ILE A 233 -8.55 -3.85 16.33
C ILE A 233 -9.64 -2.88 16.79
N GLY A 234 -10.26 -3.11 17.97
CA GLY A 234 -11.30 -2.23 18.51
C GLY A 234 -12.23 -2.89 19.53
N ALA A 235 -13.35 -2.21 19.84
CA ALA A 235 -14.40 -2.70 20.74
C ALA A 235 -15.08 -3.99 20.22
N GLN A 236 -15.91 -4.64 21.05
CA GLN A 236 -16.57 -5.93 20.76
C GLN A 236 -17.35 -6.01 19.43
N ASP A 237 -17.70 -4.86 18.84
CA ASP A 237 -18.49 -4.69 17.62
C ASP A 237 -17.70 -4.08 16.44
N ALA A 238 -16.36 -3.94 16.58
CA ALA A 238 -15.50 -3.36 15.55
C ALA A 238 -15.57 -4.14 14.22
N ASP A 239 -15.68 -5.46 14.28
CA ASP A 239 -15.73 -6.33 13.09
C ASP A 239 -17.00 -6.12 12.27
N GLU A 240 -18.13 -6.04 12.96
CA GLU A 240 -19.43 -5.85 12.34
C GLU A 240 -19.52 -4.45 11.72
N ARG A 241 -19.06 -3.42 12.45
CA ARG A 241 -18.94 -2.06 11.91
C ARG A 241 -18.07 -2.02 10.67
N ALA A 242 -16.86 -2.57 10.75
CA ALA A 242 -15.91 -2.53 9.65
C ALA A 242 -16.44 -3.23 8.40
N THR A 243 -17.07 -4.39 8.58
CA THR A 243 -17.71 -5.14 7.49
C THR A 243 -18.88 -4.36 6.89
N THR A 244 -19.69 -3.71 7.73
CA THR A 244 -20.84 -2.89 7.28
C THR A 244 -20.38 -1.66 6.49
N ARG A 245 -19.38 -0.94 6.99
CA ARG A 245 -18.80 0.23 6.30
C ARG A 245 -18.14 -0.14 4.98
N LEU A 246 -17.39 -1.23 4.96
CA LEU A 246 -16.74 -1.71 3.72
C LEU A 246 -17.78 -2.17 2.69
N ARG A 247 -18.89 -2.79 3.12
CA ARG A 247 -20.02 -3.10 2.24
C ARG A 247 -20.66 -1.83 1.68
N ALA A 248 -20.95 -0.84 2.52
CA ALA A 248 -21.51 0.44 2.09
C ALA A 248 -20.60 1.16 1.08
N ALA A 249 -19.27 1.13 1.28
CA ALA A 249 -18.31 1.67 0.34
C ALA A 249 -18.31 0.93 -1.01
N ALA A 250 -18.44 -0.41 -0.99
CA ALA A 250 -18.55 -1.22 -2.20
C ALA A 250 -19.88 -0.96 -2.95
N ASP A 251 -20.98 -0.80 -2.23
CA ASP A 251 -22.28 -0.43 -2.82
C ASP A 251 -22.19 0.94 -3.50
N LEU A 252 -21.58 1.94 -2.85
CA LEU A 252 -21.30 3.26 -3.43
C LEU A 252 -20.39 3.20 -4.66
N ALA A 253 -19.46 2.24 -4.71
CA ALA A 253 -18.58 2.00 -5.85
C ALA A 253 -19.26 1.26 -7.03
N GLY A 254 -20.50 0.80 -6.84
CA GLY A 254 -21.31 0.16 -7.88
C GLY A 254 -21.20 -1.36 -7.94
N PHE A 255 -20.75 -2.01 -6.86
CA PHE A 255 -20.91 -3.46 -6.69
C PHE A 255 -22.33 -3.76 -6.19
N ARG A 256 -23.02 -4.73 -6.79
CA ARG A 256 -24.39 -5.15 -6.41
C ARG A 256 -24.41 -6.28 -5.40
N THR A 257 -23.38 -7.12 -5.41
CA THR A 257 -23.29 -8.27 -4.51
C THR A 257 -21.89 -8.35 -3.93
N VAL A 258 -21.82 -8.21 -2.61
CA VAL A 258 -20.56 -8.19 -1.87
C VAL A 258 -20.55 -9.37 -0.89
N ARG A 259 -19.56 -10.22 -1.04
CA ARG A 259 -19.33 -11.38 -0.17
C ARG A 259 -18.05 -11.16 0.61
N PHE A 260 -17.98 -11.68 1.83
CA PHE A 260 -16.80 -11.53 2.68
C PHE A 260 -16.22 -12.88 3.04
N VAL A 261 -14.89 -12.98 2.97
CA VAL A 261 -14.12 -14.14 3.40
C VAL A 261 -12.97 -13.65 4.26
N ALA A 262 -12.65 -14.41 5.31
CA ALA A 262 -11.48 -14.10 6.12
C ALA A 262 -10.21 -14.20 5.26
N GLU A 263 -9.41 -13.14 5.23
CA GLU A 263 -8.13 -13.05 4.51
C GLU A 263 -7.23 -14.29 4.71
N PRO A 264 -7.03 -14.82 5.95
CA PRO A 264 -6.21 -16.01 6.13
C PRO A 264 -6.84 -17.30 5.59
N VAL A 265 -8.18 -17.39 5.54
CA VAL A 265 -8.87 -18.53 4.89
C VAL A 265 -8.64 -18.46 3.39
N ALA A 266 -8.76 -17.28 2.79
CA ALA A 266 -8.47 -17.08 1.38
C ALA A 266 -7.00 -17.41 1.04
N ALA A 267 -6.04 -16.93 1.84
CA ALA A 267 -4.62 -17.25 1.67
C ALA A 267 -4.36 -18.77 1.79
N ALA A 268 -4.91 -19.43 2.80
CA ALA A 268 -4.77 -20.88 2.99
C ALA A 268 -5.43 -21.69 1.86
N HIS A 269 -6.54 -21.19 1.31
CA HIS A 269 -7.20 -21.78 0.14
C HIS A 269 -6.38 -21.62 -1.13
N ALA A 270 -5.84 -20.43 -1.39
CA ALA A 270 -4.97 -20.15 -2.53
C ALA A 270 -3.69 -20.98 -2.49
N ALA A 271 -3.09 -21.09 -1.30
CA ALA A 271 -1.91 -21.92 -1.11
C ALA A 271 -2.25 -23.40 -1.32
N GLY A 272 -3.48 -23.84 -1.06
CA GLY A 272 -3.80 -25.27 -1.02
C GLY A 272 -3.03 -25.95 0.11
N THR A 273 -3.21 -25.44 1.34
CA THR A 273 -2.56 -25.97 2.55
C THR A 273 -2.79 -27.46 2.72
N ALA A 274 -1.83 -28.15 3.35
CA ALA A 274 -1.97 -29.58 3.67
C ALA A 274 -3.11 -29.83 4.69
N VAL A 275 -3.61 -31.07 4.75
CA VAL A 275 -4.49 -31.49 5.85
C VAL A 275 -3.69 -31.43 7.15
N GLY A 276 -4.29 -30.87 8.20
CA GLY A 276 -3.62 -30.60 9.47
C GLY A 276 -3.56 -29.12 9.80
N THR A 277 -2.60 -28.74 10.64
CA THR A 277 -2.45 -27.38 11.15
C THR A 277 -1.36 -26.64 10.37
N SER A 278 -1.69 -25.48 9.82
CA SER A 278 -0.74 -24.59 9.16
C SER A 278 -0.68 -23.21 9.85
N LEU A 279 0.50 -22.60 9.89
CA LEU A 279 0.65 -21.19 10.23
C LEU A 279 0.72 -20.37 8.93
N VAL A 280 -0.24 -19.47 8.73
CA VAL A 280 -0.14 -18.41 7.72
C VAL A 280 0.62 -17.25 8.34
N PHE A 281 1.75 -16.88 7.74
CA PHE A 281 2.66 -15.84 8.19
C PHE A 281 2.68 -14.73 7.13
N ASP A 282 1.88 -13.68 7.32
CA ASP A 282 1.78 -12.53 6.41
C ASP A 282 2.59 -11.35 6.94
N PHE A 283 3.81 -11.17 6.43
CA PHE A 283 4.67 -10.06 6.82
C PHE A 283 4.79 -9.03 5.71
N GLY A 284 3.95 -8.00 5.79
CA GLY A 284 3.85 -6.92 4.83
C GLY A 284 4.81 -5.76 5.10
N GLY A 285 4.51 -4.60 4.46
CA GLY A 285 5.24 -3.35 4.68
C GLY A 285 4.89 -2.70 6.03
N GLY A 286 3.60 -2.60 6.37
CA GLY A 286 3.15 -1.93 7.60
C GLY A 286 2.76 -2.85 8.76
N THR A 287 2.37 -4.10 8.49
CA THR A 287 1.84 -5.03 9.49
C THR A 287 2.41 -6.44 9.36
N LEU A 288 2.30 -7.18 10.46
CA LEU A 288 2.49 -8.62 10.52
C LEU A 288 1.17 -9.21 10.98
N ASP A 289 0.62 -10.10 10.18
CA ASP A 289 -0.64 -10.78 10.44
C ASP A 289 -0.38 -12.30 10.44
N LEU A 290 -0.64 -12.93 11.59
CA LEU A 290 -0.45 -14.35 11.83
C LEU A 290 -1.79 -15.03 11.97
N CYS A 291 -1.96 -16.18 11.32
CA CYS A 291 -3.14 -17.00 11.49
C CYS A 291 -2.80 -18.47 11.57
N VAL A 292 -3.23 -19.12 12.64
CA VAL A 292 -3.20 -20.58 12.74
C VAL A 292 -4.49 -21.11 12.14
N VAL A 293 -4.37 -21.91 11.09
CA VAL A 293 -5.49 -22.55 10.41
C VAL A 293 -5.40 -24.06 10.53
N ARG A 294 -6.56 -24.73 10.57
CA ARG A 294 -6.64 -26.19 10.48
C ARG A 294 -7.46 -26.57 9.27
N ARG A 295 -6.89 -27.37 8.36
CA ARG A 295 -7.60 -27.95 7.23
C ARG A 295 -7.98 -29.39 7.51
N ASP A 296 -9.23 -29.73 7.25
CA ASP A 296 -9.75 -31.09 7.24
C ASP A 296 -10.64 -31.32 5.99
N GLU A 297 -11.36 -32.44 5.93
CA GLU A 297 -12.28 -32.78 4.84
C GLU A 297 -13.43 -31.77 4.68
N ARG A 298 -13.76 -31.00 5.73
CA ARG A 298 -14.85 -30.02 5.75
C ARG A 298 -14.41 -28.63 5.31
N GLY A 299 -13.11 -28.35 5.24
CA GLY A 299 -12.56 -27.07 4.82
C GLY A 299 -11.44 -26.57 5.72
N VAL A 300 -11.31 -25.25 5.80
CA VAL A 300 -10.32 -24.50 6.59
C VAL A 300 -11.03 -23.80 7.74
N ALA A 301 -10.60 -24.09 8.97
CA ALA A 301 -11.02 -23.38 10.18
C ALA A 301 -9.88 -22.50 10.69
N VAL A 302 -10.17 -21.24 11.02
CA VAL A 302 -9.25 -20.39 11.78
C VAL A 302 -9.28 -20.80 13.24
N ARG A 303 -8.11 -21.01 13.85
CA ARG A 303 -7.96 -21.37 15.27
C ARG A 303 -7.63 -20.17 16.12
N ALA A 304 -6.62 -19.40 15.72
CA ALA A 304 -6.30 -18.12 16.32
C ALA A 304 -5.65 -17.19 15.30
N THR A 305 -5.68 -15.89 15.64
CA THR A 305 -5.00 -14.84 14.91
C THR A 305 -4.28 -13.92 15.87
N ALA A 306 -3.09 -13.48 15.50
CA ALA A 306 -2.37 -12.43 16.19
C ALA A 306 -1.75 -11.51 15.13
N GLY A 307 -1.48 -10.27 15.49
CA GLY A 307 -0.85 -9.35 14.56
C GLY A 307 -0.67 -7.98 15.18
N GLY A 308 -0.01 -7.09 14.44
CA GLY A 308 0.25 -5.74 14.91
C GLY A 308 1.00 -4.88 13.89
N PRO A 309 1.28 -3.61 14.26
CA PRO A 309 2.01 -2.65 13.42
C PRO A 309 3.53 -2.97 13.41
N ILE A 310 3.84 -4.20 13.03
CA ILE A 310 5.18 -4.77 12.90
C ILE A 310 5.36 -5.05 11.42
N GLY A 311 5.95 -4.11 10.70
CA GLY A 311 6.07 -4.16 9.24
C GLY A 311 7.51 -4.10 8.75
N GLY A 312 7.74 -4.47 7.49
CA GLY A 312 9.02 -4.29 6.81
C GLY A 312 9.46 -2.83 6.68
N ASP A 313 8.54 -1.87 6.77
CA ASP A 313 8.82 -0.44 6.73
C ASP A 313 9.66 -0.04 7.95
N ARG A 314 9.39 -0.61 9.14
CA ARG A 314 10.23 -0.41 10.33
C ARG A 314 11.66 -0.90 10.11
N ALA A 315 11.86 -1.98 9.36
CA ALA A 315 13.20 -2.44 9.00
C ALA A 315 13.89 -1.47 8.03
N THR A 316 13.14 -0.86 7.11
CA THR A 316 13.62 0.19 6.21
C THR A 316 13.98 1.47 6.99
N GLU A 317 13.14 1.92 7.92
CA GLU A 317 13.39 3.06 8.81
C GLU A 317 14.67 2.89 9.63
N LEU A 318 14.92 1.69 10.17
CA LEU A 318 16.16 1.37 10.88
C LEU A 318 17.39 1.42 9.97
N LEU A 319 17.25 1.03 8.70
CA LEU A 319 18.32 1.20 7.72
C LEU A 319 18.52 2.68 7.35
N ILE A 320 17.46 3.46 7.18
CA ILE A 320 17.53 4.92 6.93
C ILE A 320 18.29 5.60 8.07
N ASP A 321 17.97 5.27 9.33
CA ASP A 321 18.65 5.80 10.51
C ASP A 321 20.15 5.45 10.54
N GLU A 322 20.51 4.31 9.95
CA GLU A 322 21.89 3.84 9.89
C GLU A 322 22.69 4.46 8.74
N VAL A 323 22.12 4.53 7.53
CA VAL A 323 22.88 4.84 6.31
C VAL A 323 22.61 6.23 5.72
N VAL A 324 21.42 6.80 5.95
CA VAL A 324 21.02 8.10 5.37
C VAL A 324 21.01 9.21 6.43
N ALA A 325 20.31 9.00 7.56
CA ALA A 325 20.14 10.02 8.58
C ALA A 325 21.45 10.69 9.06
N PRO A 326 22.60 9.97 9.17
CA PRO A 326 23.86 10.62 9.52
C PRO A 326 24.32 11.66 8.49
N ARG A 327 24.03 11.45 7.20
CA ARG A 327 24.32 12.40 6.12
C ARG A 327 23.37 13.61 6.12
N LEU A 328 22.27 13.51 6.86
CA LEU A 328 21.33 14.61 7.14
C LEU A 328 21.56 15.21 8.55
N GLY A 329 22.69 14.90 9.19
CA GLY A 329 23.12 15.53 10.44
C GLY A 329 22.60 14.87 11.72
N SER A 330 21.94 13.71 11.66
CA SER A 330 21.34 13.07 12.85
C SER A 330 22.35 12.74 13.95
N ARG A 331 23.61 12.47 13.58
CA ARG A 331 24.72 12.13 14.47
C ARG A 331 25.72 13.28 14.64
N ALA A 332 25.49 14.41 13.97
CA ALA A 332 26.44 15.50 13.99
C ALA A 332 26.38 16.29 15.30
N GLU A 333 27.55 16.80 15.71
CA GLU A 333 27.71 17.65 16.87
C GLU A 333 28.52 18.87 16.51
N TRP A 334 28.17 20.03 17.08
CA TRP A 334 28.91 21.26 16.81
C TRP A 334 29.03 22.17 18.03
N GLY A 335 30.04 23.04 17.96
CA GLY A 335 30.33 24.02 18.99
C GLY A 335 30.88 23.42 20.30
N PRO A 336 31.29 24.28 21.25
CA PRO A 336 31.91 23.86 22.50
C PRO A 336 30.96 23.09 23.43
N LYS A 337 29.64 23.29 23.26
CA LYS A 337 28.61 22.59 24.03
C LYS A 337 28.15 21.27 23.40
N ARG A 338 28.77 20.83 22.28
CA ARG A 338 28.38 19.63 21.52
C ARG A 338 26.88 19.61 21.23
N LEU A 339 26.39 20.72 20.66
CA LEU A 339 25.00 20.86 20.25
C LEU A 339 24.66 19.81 19.20
N ARG A 340 23.40 19.37 19.18
CA ARG A 340 22.87 18.36 18.25
C ARG A 340 21.56 18.86 17.66
N LEU A 341 21.15 18.26 16.54
CA LEU A 341 19.81 18.51 16.00
C LEU A 341 18.74 18.16 17.04
N PRO A 342 17.68 18.98 17.14
CA PRO A 342 16.51 18.67 17.95
C PRO A 342 15.96 17.27 17.67
N ARG A 343 15.54 16.58 18.73
CA ARG A 343 15.10 15.17 18.64
C ARG A 343 13.93 14.98 17.67
N TYR A 344 12.99 15.94 17.60
CA TYR A 344 11.84 15.85 16.71
C TYR A 344 12.25 15.83 15.23
N ILE A 345 13.30 16.57 14.85
CA ILE A 345 13.86 16.55 13.48
C ILE A 345 14.49 15.20 13.21
N VAL A 346 15.33 14.72 14.14
CA VAL A 346 16.01 13.42 14.00
C VAL A 346 15.01 12.27 13.86
N ASN A 347 13.95 12.29 14.66
CA ASN A 347 12.89 11.28 14.59
C ASN A 347 12.15 11.34 13.24
N ALA A 348 11.89 12.53 12.72
CA ALA A 348 11.23 12.73 11.43
C ALA A 348 12.06 12.25 10.22
N LEU A 349 13.37 12.05 10.36
CA LEU A 349 14.20 11.52 9.26
C LEU A 349 13.87 10.06 8.90
N ARG A 350 13.27 9.32 9.84
CA ARG A 350 12.93 7.90 9.66
C ARG A 350 11.63 7.73 8.89
N ASP A 351 10.68 8.62 9.13
CA ASP A 351 9.35 8.60 8.54
C ASP A 351 9.23 9.72 7.49
N TRP A 352 9.09 9.33 6.22
CA TRP A 352 9.01 10.28 5.13
C TRP A 352 7.80 11.23 5.23
N HIS A 353 6.69 10.82 5.85
CA HIS A 353 5.54 11.69 6.11
C HIS A 353 5.87 12.76 7.15
N ALA A 354 6.56 12.36 8.21
CA ALA A 354 7.04 13.28 9.23
C ALA A 354 8.03 14.28 8.63
N LEU A 355 8.92 13.84 7.75
CA LEU A 355 9.88 14.71 7.04
C LEU A 355 9.17 15.74 6.16
N SER A 356 8.17 15.34 5.38
CA SER A 356 7.34 16.24 4.58
C SER A 356 6.64 17.32 5.43
N SER A 357 6.25 16.95 6.65
CA SER A 357 5.56 17.85 7.59
C SER A 357 6.47 18.91 8.20
N LEU A 358 7.79 18.78 8.05
CA LEU A 358 8.79 19.76 8.49
C LEU A 358 9.00 20.92 7.51
N ASN A 359 8.38 20.90 6.33
CA ASN A 359 8.59 21.93 5.30
C ASN A 359 7.93 23.27 5.66
N GLU A 360 8.34 23.89 6.76
CA GLU A 360 7.84 25.15 7.28
C GLU A 360 8.91 26.22 7.20
N LYS A 361 8.53 27.42 6.74
CA LYS A 361 9.49 28.52 6.58
C LYS A 361 10.30 28.83 7.86
N PRO A 362 9.70 28.93 9.06
CA PRO A 362 10.45 29.16 10.29
C PRO A 362 11.52 28.09 10.56
N LEU A 363 11.24 26.82 10.25
CA LEU A 363 12.22 25.76 10.43
C LEU A 363 13.37 25.89 9.43
N LEU A 364 13.05 26.15 8.16
CA LEU A 364 14.06 26.31 7.10
C LEU A 364 14.99 27.49 7.40
N ASP A 365 14.44 28.62 7.85
CA ASP A 365 15.22 29.78 8.28
C ASP A 365 16.09 29.45 9.52
N ALA A 366 15.55 28.66 10.47
CA ALA A 366 16.30 28.21 11.64
C ALA A 366 17.47 27.27 11.28
N LEU A 367 17.33 26.43 10.24
CA LEU A 367 18.45 25.62 9.74
C LEU A 367 19.59 26.51 9.24
N ASP A 368 19.27 27.61 8.53
CA ASP A 368 20.27 28.58 8.08
C ASP A 368 20.96 29.31 9.23
N ASP A 369 20.20 29.66 10.28
CA ASP A 369 20.76 30.24 11.51
C ASP A 369 21.71 29.27 12.22
N LEU A 370 21.36 27.98 12.27
CA LEU A 370 22.25 26.95 12.82
C LEU A 370 23.56 26.86 12.03
N VAL A 371 23.50 26.88 10.69
CA VAL A 371 24.70 26.89 9.83
C VAL A 371 25.55 28.13 10.13
N ARG A 372 24.94 29.32 10.26
CA ARG A 372 25.65 30.56 10.67
C ARG A 372 26.29 30.43 12.06
N ALA A 373 25.68 29.68 12.96
CA ALA A 373 26.18 29.39 14.30
C ALA A 373 27.24 28.26 14.36
N GLY A 374 27.74 27.79 13.21
CA GLY A 374 28.82 26.80 13.13
C GLY A 374 28.35 25.34 13.09
N ALA A 375 27.07 25.10 12.86
CA ALA A 375 26.55 23.76 12.59
C ALA A 375 27.07 23.21 11.24
N PRO A 376 27.11 21.87 11.06
CA PRO A 376 27.66 21.24 9.87
C PRO A 376 26.91 21.63 8.60
N LYS A 377 27.56 22.46 7.76
CA LYS A 377 26.94 23.07 6.58
C LYS A 377 26.43 22.05 5.56
N ARG A 378 27.20 20.98 5.27
CA ARG A 378 26.84 20.00 4.24
C ARG A 378 25.60 19.21 4.65
N GLU A 379 25.59 18.70 5.88
CA GLU A 379 24.52 17.88 6.43
C GLU A 379 23.22 18.67 6.57
N LEU A 380 23.29 19.94 7.01
CA LEU A 380 22.10 20.79 7.11
C LEU A 380 21.59 21.26 5.75
N ALA A 381 22.46 21.48 4.77
CA ALA A 381 22.04 21.72 3.38
C ALA A 381 21.30 20.49 2.83
N ALA A 382 21.85 19.28 3.02
CA ALA A 382 21.20 18.04 2.62
C ALA A 382 19.84 17.85 3.31
N LEU A 383 19.75 18.10 4.63
CA LEU A 383 18.49 18.06 5.37
C LEU A 383 17.47 19.06 4.80
N ARG A 384 17.90 20.30 4.54
CA ARG A 384 17.05 21.34 3.95
C ARG A 384 16.52 20.91 2.59
N SER A 385 17.37 20.42 1.68
CA SER A 385 16.93 19.90 0.39
C SER A 385 15.96 18.72 0.52
N ALA A 386 16.22 17.80 1.45
CA ALA A 386 15.35 16.65 1.67
C ALA A 386 13.93 17.05 2.07
N ILE A 387 13.81 18.10 2.90
CA ILE A 387 12.54 18.66 3.36
C ILE A 387 11.86 19.46 2.24
N GLU A 388 12.57 20.41 1.63
CA GLU A 388 11.99 21.34 0.64
C GLU A 388 11.54 20.62 -0.63
N LEU A 389 12.36 19.68 -1.13
CA LEU A 389 12.10 18.93 -2.36
C LEU A 389 11.30 17.65 -2.12
N GLN A 390 10.81 17.42 -0.90
CA GLN A 390 9.99 16.26 -0.54
C GLN A 390 10.68 14.93 -0.91
N LEU A 391 11.98 14.82 -0.62
CA LEU A 391 12.81 13.66 -1.03
C LEU A 391 12.60 12.44 -0.12
N GLY A 392 11.90 12.58 1.00
CA GLY A 392 11.74 11.51 2.00
C GLY A 392 11.22 10.20 1.39
N TYR A 393 10.22 10.28 0.50
CA TYR A 393 9.67 9.09 -0.14
C TYR A 393 10.68 8.41 -1.08
N GLU A 394 11.39 9.19 -1.89
CA GLU A 394 12.41 8.71 -2.84
C GLU A 394 13.59 8.03 -2.11
N ILE A 395 14.01 8.64 -1.00
CA ILE A 395 15.00 8.08 -0.07
C ILE A 395 14.49 6.75 0.50
N PHE A 396 13.25 6.72 1.00
CA PHE A 396 12.64 5.52 1.55
C PHE A 396 12.65 4.37 0.52
N GLN A 397 12.21 4.64 -0.72
CA GLN A 397 12.21 3.63 -1.79
C GLN A 397 13.61 3.10 -2.11
N SER A 398 14.61 3.98 -2.13
CA SER A 398 16.00 3.59 -2.42
C SER A 398 16.58 2.70 -1.32
N VAL A 399 16.27 3.01 -0.05
CA VAL A 399 16.69 2.18 1.10
C VAL A 399 15.88 0.88 1.18
N ASP A 400 14.60 0.90 0.82
CA ASP A 400 13.76 -0.30 0.75
C ASP A 400 14.26 -1.27 -0.33
N ALA A 401 14.70 -0.77 -1.48
CA ALA A 401 15.35 -1.56 -2.52
C ALA A 401 16.65 -2.20 -2.01
N MET A 402 17.48 -1.43 -1.28
CA MET A 402 18.69 -1.94 -0.62
C MET A 402 18.35 -3.07 0.38
N LYS A 403 17.30 -2.90 1.20
CA LYS A 403 16.80 -3.93 2.12
C LYS A 403 16.37 -5.19 1.38
N CYS A 404 15.64 -5.03 0.27
CA CYS A 404 15.21 -6.16 -0.56
C CYS A 404 16.41 -6.92 -1.14
N GLU A 405 17.43 -6.22 -1.66
CA GLU A 405 18.67 -6.82 -2.16
C GLU A 405 19.41 -7.61 -1.07
N LEU A 406 19.43 -7.12 0.18
CA LEU A 406 20.02 -7.84 1.31
C LEU A 406 19.33 -9.18 1.62
N SER A 407 18.13 -9.44 1.09
CA SER A 407 17.46 -10.73 1.23
C SER A 407 18.10 -11.83 0.37
N SER A 408 18.71 -11.47 -0.76
CA SER A 408 19.38 -12.41 -1.68
C SER A 408 20.90 -12.27 -1.68
N ALA A 409 21.44 -11.07 -1.43
CA ALA A 409 22.88 -10.80 -1.36
C ALA A 409 23.42 -10.63 0.07
N ALA A 410 24.73 -10.89 0.28
CA ALA A 410 25.39 -10.70 1.57
C ALA A 410 25.68 -9.23 1.90
N SER A 411 25.69 -8.35 0.89
CA SER A 411 25.81 -6.91 1.04
C SER A 411 25.14 -6.19 -0.13
N ALA A 412 24.67 -4.98 0.10
CA ALA A 412 24.07 -4.09 -0.91
C ALA A 412 24.72 -2.70 -0.80
N ILE A 413 24.66 -1.94 -1.89
CA ILE A 413 25.16 -0.56 -1.97
C ILE A 413 23.98 0.36 -2.29
N LEU A 414 23.78 1.36 -1.43
CA LEU A 414 22.92 2.49 -1.70
C LEU A 414 23.77 3.58 -2.38
N SER A 415 23.34 4.01 -3.55
CA SER A 415 23.87 5.19 -4.24
C SER A 415 22.68 6.10 -4.55
N TYR A 416 22.61 7.21 -3.83
CA TYR A 416 21.51 8.17 -3.90
C TYR A 416 22.07 9.59 -3.98
N HIS A 417 21.79 10.27 -5.10
CA HIS A 417 22.31 11.60 -5.38
C HIS A 417 21.20 12.48 -5.96
N HIS A 418 20.69 13.41 -5.14
CA HIS A 418 19.65 14.36 -5.56
C HIS A 418 19.80 15.66 -4.76
N ALA A 419 20.00 16.78 -5.47
CA ALA A 419 20.28 18.09 -4.88
C ALA A 419 21.49 18.00 -3.93
N ASP A 420 21.36 18.50 -2.70
CA ASP A 420 22.43 18.43 -1.69
C ASP A 420 22.47 17.08 -0.94
N VAL A 421 21.51 16.18 -1.19
CA VAL A 421 21.49 14.84 -0.58
C VAL A 421 22.37 13.90 -1.38
N ASP A 422 23.49 13.53 -0.77
CA ASP A 422 24.55 12.73 -1.39
C ASP A 422 24.94 11.56 -0.47
N VAL A 423 24.48 10.36 -0.83
CA VAL A 423 24.60 9.15 -0.01
C VAL A 423 25.12 7.99 -0.84
N ASP A 424 26.39 7.67 -0.63
CA ASP A 424 26.96 6.36 -0.91
C ASP A 424 27.16 5.59 0.40
N ALA A 425 26.51 4.44 0.51
CA ALA A 425 26.58 3.59 1.69
C ALA A 425 26.56 2.11 1.35
N ARG A 426 27.33 1.33 2.09
CA ARG A 426 27.31 -0.14 2.01
C ARG A 426 26.71 -0.71 3.30
N ALA A 427 25.75 -1.62 3.17
CA ALA A 427 25.25 -2.43 4.27
C ALA A 427 25.54 -3.91 4.01
N THR A 428 25.77 -4.67 5.08
CA THR A 428 25.90 -6.13 5.02
C THR A 428 24.67 -6.76 5.65
N ARG A 429 24.29 -7.95 5.18
CA ARG A 429 23.14 -8.69 5.72
C ARG A 429 23.28 -8.89 7.23
N GLY A 430 24.44 -9.35 7.69
CA GLY A 430 24.67 -9.55 9.13
C GLY A 430 24.59 -8.26 9.97
N ARG A 431 24.93 -7.08 9.41
CA ARG A 431 24.71 -5.81 10.11
C ARG A 431 23.23 -5.44 10.14
N PHE A 432 22.53 -5.60 9.02
CA PHE A 432 21.09 -5.39 8.92
C PHE A 432 20.31 -6.27 9.91
N GLU A 433 20.63 -7.57 9.97
CA GLU A 433 19.99 -8.52 10.89
C GLU A 433 20.20 -8.13 12.36
N ARG A 434 21.36 -7.54 12.71
CA ARG A 434 21.58 -6.98 14.06
C ARG A 434 20.75 -5.72 14.31
N LEU A 435 20.56 -4.86 13.31
CA LEU A 435 19.71 -3.66 13.44
C LEU A 435 18.26 -4.03 13.73
N ILE A 436 17.75 -5.09 13.10
CA ILE A 436 16.37 -5.54 13.26
C ILE A 436 16.18 -6.55 14.41
N ALA A 437 17.17 -6.76 15.28
CA ALA A 437 17.09 -7.78 16.33
C ALA A 437 15.90 -7.59 17.29
N ALA A 438 15.59 -6.35 17.66
CA ALA A 438 14.41 -6.04 18.48
C ALA A 438 13.09 -6.36 17.73
N LEU A 439 13.03 -6.05 16.43
CA LEU A 439 11.88 -6.40 15.59
C LEU A 439 11.69 -7.91 15.53
N LEU A 440 12.77 -8.69 15.41
CA LEU A 440 12.72 -10.16 15.43
C LEU A 440 12.21 -10.70 16.78
N GLN A 441 12.52 -10.05 17.90
CA GLN A 441 11.97 -10.43 19.21
C GLN A 441 10.47 -10.17 19.32
N GLU A 442 9.98 -9.06 18.74
CA GLU A 442 8.54 -8.79 18.67
C GLU A 442 7.81 -9.85 17.82
N ILE A 443 8.40 -10.26 16.69
CA ILE A 443 7.87 -11.33 15.82
C ILE A 443 7.83 -12.67 16.58
N ASP A 444 8.90 -13.03 17.29
CA ASP A 444 8.98 -14.25 18.11
C ASP A 444 7.85 -14.30 19.15
N ALA A 445 7.65 -13.19 19.86
CA ALA A 445 6.59 -13.06 20.85
C ALA A 445 5.18 -13.24 20.25
N LEU A 446 4.94 -12.68 19.05
CA LEU A 446 3.67 -12.83 18.34
C LEU A 446 3.42 -14.25 17.84
N VAL A 447 4.44 -14.94 17.30
CA VAL A 447 4.30 -16.34 16.89
C VAL A 447 4.01 -17.21 18.12
N ALA A 448 4.72 -16.99 19.22
CA ALA A 448 4.45 -17.71 20.46
C ALA A 448 3.04 -17.42 21.02
N GLN A 449 2.57 -16.18 20.90
CA GLN A 449 1.21 -15.80 21.29
C GLN A 449 0.15 -16.52 20.45
N VAL A 450 0.24 -16.46 19.11
CA VAL A 450 -0.80 -17.06 18.26
C VAL A 450 -0.90 -18.58 18.44
N LEU A 451 0.22 -19.26 18.70
CA LEU A 451 0.22 -20.69 18.98
C LEU A 451 -0.44 -21.01 20.33
N ARG A 452 -0.16 -20.21 21.38
CA ARG A 452 -0.83 -20.34 22.67
C ARG A 452 -2.33 -20.09 22.56
N ASP A 453 -2.73 -19.01 21.89
CA ASP A 453 -4.13 -18.66 21.69
C ASP A 453 -4.87 -19.72 20.85
N ALA A 454 -4.15 -20.43 19.98
CA ALA A 454 -4.69 -21.54 19.20
C ALA A 454 -4.67 -22.89 19.94
N GLU A 455 -4.08 -22.94 21.14
CA GLU A 455 -3.86 -24.16 21.93
C GLU A 455 -3.11 -25.26 21.13
N ILE A 456 -2.12 -24.86 20.35
CA ILE A 456 -1.37 -25.73 19.44
C ILE A 456 0.11 -25.72 19.83
N ALA A 457 0.71 -26.90 19.98
CA ALA A 457 2.14 -27.01 20.21
C ALA A 457 2.92 -26.72 18.90
N PRO A 458 4.14 -26.16 18.98
CA PRO A 458 4.97 -25.91 17.81
C PRO A 458 5.16 -27.15 16.90
N ASP A 459 5.31 -28.33 17.49
CA ASP A 459 5.51 -29.60 16.77
C ASP A 459 4.26 -30.09 16.01
N ASP A 460 3.08 -29.59 16.37
CA ASP A 460 1.81 -29.94 15.70
C ASP A 460 1.56 -29.11 14.43
N VAL A 461 2.37 -28.08 14.17
CA VAL A 461 2.29 -27.28 12.95
C VAL A 461 3.01 -28.01 11.83
N VAL A 462 2.25 -28.49 10.84
CA VAL A 462 2.80 -29.30 9.74
C VAL A 462 3.33 -28.44 8.59
N GLU A 463 2.90 -27.19 8.49
CA GLU A 463 3.21 -26.30 7.37
C GLU A 463 3.23 -24.82 7.80
N VAL A 464 4.17 -24.05 7.27
CA VAL A 464 4.17 -22.58 7.33
C VAL A 464 3.97 -22.04 5.92
N VAL A 465 2.93 -21.22 5.74
CA VAL A 465 2.65 -20.51 4.51
C VAL A 465 3.13 -19.07 4.66
N TYR A 466 4.22 -18.73 3.99
CA TYR A 466 4.69 -17.35 3.95
C TYR A 466 3.94 -16.55 2.90
N THR A 467 3.50 -15.37 3.28
CA THR A 467 3.04 -14.30 2.38
C THR A 467 3.55 -12.95 2.88
N GLY A 468 3.37 -11.91 2.08
CA GLY A 468 3.98 -10.60 2.28
C GLY A 468 5.48 -10.57 1.97
N GLY A 469 5.96 -9.49 1.34
CA GLY A 469 7.33 -9.40 0.85
C GLY A 469 8.40 -9.40 1.94
N SER A 470 8.08 -8.93 3.15
CA SER A 470 9.03 -8.89 4.27
C SER A 470 9.33 -10.28 4.83
N SER A 471 8.49 -11.29 4.53
CA SER A 471 8.78 -12.71 4.81
C SER A 471 9.98 -13.24 4.02
N ALA A 472 10.47 -12.52 3.00
CA ALA A 472 11.69 -12.89 2.29
C ALA A 472 12.98 -12.64 3.09
N ILE A 473 12.92 -11.86 4.19
CA ILE A 473 14.08 -11.56 5.02
C ILE A 473 14.64 -12.87 5.64
N PRO A 474 15.92 -13.23 5.39
CA PRO A 474 16.48 -14.52 5.84
C PRO A 474 16.40 -14.74 7.35
N ALA A 475 16.68 -13.71 8.16
CA ALA A 475 16.58 -13.82 9.62
C ALA A 475 15.16 -14.09 10.12
N VAL A 476 14.12 -13.62 9.41
CA VAL A 476 12.72 -13.91 9.75
C VAL A 476 12.41 -15.38 9.47
N ARG A 477 12.84 -15.91 8.32
CA ARG A 477 12.67 -17.33 7.99
C ARG A 477 13.42 -18.22 8.97
N ALA A 478 14.67 -17.86 9.31
CA ALA A 478 15.46 -18.60 10.29
C ALA A 478 14.82 -18.59 11.69
N LEU A 479 14.24 -17.46 12.10
CA LEU A 479 13.48 -17.35 13.34
C LEU A 479 12.29 -18.31 13.34
N VAL A 480 11.43 -18.24 12.32
CA VAL A 480 10.22 -19.08 12.26
C VAL A 480 10.56 -20.56 12.14
N GLN A 481 11.58 -20.93 11.36
CA GLN A 481 12.05 -22.33 11.27
C GLN A 481 12.60 -22.84 12.60
N ARG A 482 13.22 -21.98 13.41
CA ARG A 482 13.68 -22.35 14.76
C ARG A 482 12.51 -22.59 15.70
N ILE A 483 11.43 -21.81 15.57
CA ILE A 483 10.22 -21.99 16.38
C ILE A 483 9.47 -23.25 15.93
N LEU A 484 9.41 -23.52 14.62
CA LEU A 484 8.64 -24.59 13.99
C LEU A 484 9.53 -25.55 13.19
N PRO A 485 10.41 -26.34 13.85
CA PRO A 485 11.45 -27.10 13.16
C PRO A 485 10.91 -28.21 12.24
N GLY A 486 9.74 -28.79 12.55
CA GLY A 486 9.09 -29.85 11.77
C GLY A 486 8.20 -29.36 10.63
N ALA A 487 7.92 -28.05 10.57
CA ALA A 487 6.97 -27.52 9.60
C ALA A 487 7.57 -27.43 8.19
N LYS A 488 6.80 -27.86 7.19
CA LYS A 488 7.16 -27.66 5.78
C LYS A 488 6.96 -26.21 5.38
N VAL A 489 7.88 -25.66 4.60
CA VAL A 489 7.77 -24.28 4.12
C VAL A 489 7.03 -24.24 2.79
N LYS A 490 6.09 -23.30 2.67
CA LYS A 490 5.38 -23.01 1.43
C LYS A 490 5.36 -21.52 1.18
N ASP A 491 5.90 -21.12 0.02
CA ASP A 491 5.87 -19.75 -0.44
C ASP A 491 4.58 -19.51 -1.25
N ALA A 492 3.68 -18.69 -0.71
CA ALA A 492 2.58 -18.15 -1.49
C ALA A 492 3.07 -16.89 -2.22
N ALA A 493 2.42 -16.55 -3.35
CA ALA A 493 2.71 -15.30 -4.05
C ALA A 493 2.48 -14.12 -3.09
N ALA A 494 3.58 -13.47 -2.70
CA ALA A 494 3.56 -12.34 -1.78
C ALA A 494 2.60 -11.27 -2.31
N PHE A 495 1.77 -10.71 -1.43
CA PHE A 495 0.81 -9.62 -1.70
C PHE A 495 -0.40 -9.94 -2.59
N THR A 496 -0.47 -11.12 -3.21
CA THR A 496 -1.54 -11.45 -4.16
C THR A 496 -2.24 -12.76 -3.87
N SER A 497 -1.70 -13.60 -2.97
CA SER A 497 -2.28 -14.88 -2.56
C SER A 497 -3.69 -14.74 -1.98
N VAL A 498 -3.95 -13.69 -1.20
CA VAL A 498 -5.28 -13.42 -0.62
C VAL A 498 -6.28 -13.14 -1.74
N ALA A 499 -5.99 -12.16 -2.60
CA ALA A 499 -6.84 -11.81 -3.73
C ALA A 499 -7.12 -13.02 -4.64
N ALA A 500 -6.10 -13.81 -4.96
CA ALA A 500 -6.24 -15.04 -5.72
C ALA A 500 -7.20 -16.02 -5.03
N GLY A 501 -7.02 -16.28 -3.74
CA GLY A 501 -7.90 -17.16 -2.96
C GLY A 501 -9.35 -16.69 -2.95
N LEU A 502 -9.58 -15.38 -2.80
CA LEU A 502 -10.91 -14.78 -2.81
C LEU A 502 -11.63 -14.96 -4.16
N ALA A 503 -10.89 -15.03 -5.26
CA ALA A 503 -11.46 -15.27 -6.60
C ALA A 503 -11.69 -16.76 -6.89
N MET A 504 -11.04 -17.67 -6.16
CA MET A 504 -11.12 -19.10 -6.41
C MET A 504 -12.52 -19.68 -6.08
N PRO A 505 -13.00 -20.65 -6.88
CA PRO A 505 -14.20 -21.40 -6.53
C PRO A 505 -14.03 -22.10 -5.18
N GLY A 506 -15.14 -22.29 -4.46
CA GLY A 506 -15.13 -23.06 -3.22
C GLY A 506 -14.61 -22.29 -2.00
N VAL A 507 -14.11 -21.06 -2.13
CA VAL A 507 -13.50 -20.33 -1.01
C VAL A 507 -14.50 -19.97 0.10
N GLN A 508 -15.78 -19.77 -0.26
CA GLN A 508 -16.84 -19.50 0.71
C GLN A 508 -17.18 -20.78 1.48
N GLU A 509 -17.27 -21.90 0.77
CA GLU A 509 -17.53 -23.24 1.29
C GLU A 509 -16.34 -23.78 2.08
N ALA A 510 -15.12 -23.35 1.74
CA ALA A 510 -13.89 -23.70 2.45
C ALA A 510 -13.85 -23.11 3.86
N THR A 511 -14.80 -22.28 4.28
CA THR A 511 -14.88 -21.83 5.67
C THR A 511 -15.60 -22.87 6.51
N ALA A 512 -14.85 -23.59 7.36
CA ALA A 512 -15.45 -24.56 8.27
C ALA A 512 -16.14 -23.86 9.46
N GLY A 513 -17.47 -23.67 9.34
CA GLY A 513 -18.43 -23.56 10.45
C GLY A 513 -18.49 -22.25 11.27
N ARG A 514 -19.51 -21.43 10.97
CA ARG A 514 -20.66 -21.15 11.87
C ARG A 514 -21.90 -20.97 10.99
N GLY A 515 -22.70 -22.02 10.81
CA GLY A 515 -23.89 -21.94 9.94
C GLY A 515 -24.42 -23.26 9.39
N ARG A 516 -24.58 -24.27 10.24
CA ARG A 516 -25.66 -25.27 10.17
C ARG A 516 -25.97 -25.68 11.61
N GLU A 517 -26.49 -24.74 12.39
CA GLU A 517 -27.43 -25.10 13.43
C GLU A 517 -28.80 -25.09 12.76
N SER A 518 -29.48 -26.22 12.94
CA SER A 518 -30.74 -26.67 12.35
C SER A 518 -31.90 -25.67 12.45
#